data_AF-A0A934CYA0-F1
#
_entry.id   AF-A0A934CYA0-F1
#
_cell.length_a   1.000
_cell.length_b   1.000
_cell.length_c   1.000
_cell.angle_alpha   90.00
_cell.angle_beta   90.00
_cell.angle_gamma   90.00
#
_symmetry.space_group_name_H-M   'P 1'
#
loop_
_entity.id
_entity.type
_entity.pdbx_description
1 polymer ?
#
loop_
_entity_poly.entity_id
_entity_poly.type
_entity_poly.pdbx_seq_one_letter_code
_entity_poly.pdbx_strand_id
1 'polypeptide(L)'
;MRRLFTGTARLNAAPFLLFTIVMLDTVACGPPFVLPSLEHQKQSIVGGEIKLHALNSKAFLETWGQPTYAYSVKTQFFPLANGNYIPRFRVPTGEPPSGWDSTTVLEDAMFLAYADRGELLGFIDNRLVYRERLSAEQIMAIVKQWKSEDMSRTGLEKSLLTPQ
;
A
#
# COMPACT_ATOMS: atom_id res chain seq x y z
N MET A 1 20.49 -57.50 51.71
CA MET A 1 19.42 -57.37 52.74
C MET A 1 18.37 -56.41 52.19
N ARG A 2 17.25 -56.91 51.65
CA ARG A 2 15.90 -57.02 52.26
C ARG A 2 15.11 -55.69 52.38
N ARG A 3 14.09 -55.60 51.50
CA ARG A 3 12.73 -54.98 51.58
C ARG A 3 12.65 -53.44 51.71
N LEU A 4 12.03 -52.62 50.84
CA LEU A 4 10.74 -52.58 50.09
C LEU A 4 9.46 -52.37 50.92
N PHE A 5 8.69 -51.34 50.50
CA PHE A 5 7.22 -51.10 50.64
C PHE A 5 6.70 -50.79 52.06
N THR A 6 5.72 -49.93 52.38
CA THR A 6 4.94 -48.82 51.77
C THR A 6 3.90 -48.38 52.81
N GLY A 7 3.36 -47.17 52.69
CA GLY A 7 1.99 -46.82 53.10
C GLY A 7 1.87 -46.02 54.40
N THR A 8 0.94 -45.09 54.59
CA THR A 8 -0.18 -44.61 53.75
C THR A 8 -0.69 -43.28 54.32
N ALA A 9 -1.27 -42.49 53.42
CA ALA A 9 -1.99 -41.22 53.59
C ALA A 9 -3.04 -41.13 54.72
N ARG A 10 -3.37 -39.90 55.14
CA ARG A 10 -4.65 -39.22 54.84
C ARG A 10 -4.76 -37.89 55.61
N LEU A 11 -4.80 -36.77 54.91
CA LEU A 11 -5.50 -35.58 55.39
C LEU A 11 -6.40 -35.06 54.28
N ASN A 12 -7.68 -34.96 54.61
CA ASN A 12 -8.76 -34.48 53.78
C ASN A 12 -8.55 -32.99 53.45
N ALA A 13 -8.70 -32.63 52.17
CA ALA A 13 -9.01 -31.27 51.78
C ALA A 13 -10.01 -31.29 50.62
N ALA A 14 -10.98 -30.39 50.73
CA ALA A 14 -12.25 -30.28 50.04
C ALA A 14 -12.15 -30.12 48.50
N PRO A 15 -13.24 -30.43 47.77
CA PRO A 15 -13.26 -30.37 46.31
C PRO A 15 -13.37 -28.91 45.86
N PHE A 16 -12.29 -28.34 45.33
CA PHE A 16 -12.37 -27.11 44.55
C PHE A 16 -12.69 -27.46 43.11
N LEU A 17 -13.88 -27.03 42.69
CA LEU A 17 -14.47 -27.16 41.37
C LEU A 17 -13.49 -26.73 40.26
N LEU A 18 -13.25 -27.65 39.34
CA LEU A 18 -12.62 -27.42 38.05
C LEU A 18 -13.52 -26.48 37.23
N PHE A 19 -13.10 -25.23 37.04
CA PHE A 19 -13.63 -24.39 35.95
C PHE A 19 -12.60 -24.38 34.83
N THR A 20 -12.72 -25.36 33.91
CA THR A 20 -12.09 -25.28 32.59
C THR A 20 -12.83 -24.22 31.77
N ILE A 21 -12.33 -22.98 31.77
CA ILE A 21 -12.75 -21.97 30.81
C ILE A 21 -11.96 -22.21 29.53
N VAL A 22 -12.62 -22.87 28.57
CA VAL A 22 -12.26 -22.83 27.16
C VAL A 22 -12.67 -21.45 26.65
N MET A 23 -11.70 -20.59 26.37
CA MET A 23 -11.88 -19.34 25.62
C MET A 23 -11.05 -19.49 24.35
N LEU A 24 -11.68 -20.00 23.28
CA LEU A 24 -12.17 -19.24 22.13
C LEU A 24 -11.01 -18.62 21.35
N ASP A 25 -10.62 -19.32 20.29
CA ASP A 25 -9.79 -18.82 19.20
C ASP A 25 -10.37 -17.51 18.68
N THR A 26 -9.81 -16.39 19.12
CA THR A 26 -10.03 -15.12 18.46
C THR A 26 -9.33 -15.18 17.12
N VAL A 27 -10.11 -15.45 16.09
CA VAL A 27 -9.78 -15.15 14.70
C VAL A 27 -9.28 -13.71 14.68
N ALA A 28 -7.97 -13.53 14.52
CA ALA A 28 -7.36 -12.24 14.32
C ALA A 28 -7.76 -11.74 12.92
N CYS A 29 -8.97 -11.20 12.79
CA CYS A 29 -9.21 -10.16 11.79
C CYS A 29 -8.28 -9.01 12.17
N GLY A 30 -7.17 -8.86 11.44
CA GLY A 30 -6.33 -7.67 11.53
C GLY A 30 -7.20 -6.41 11.41
N PRO A 31 -6.84 -5.31 12.11
CA PRO A 31 -7.62 -4.09 12.02
C PRO A 31 -7.77 -3.67 10.55
N PRO A 32 -8.90 -3.05 10.16
CA PRO A 32 -9.02 -2.44 8.84
C PRO A 32 -7.80 -1.55 8.61
N PHE A 33 -7.24 -1.54 7.39
CA PHE A 33 -6.03 -0.78 7.04
C PHE A 33 -6.25 0.74 7.20
N VAL A 34 -6.22 1.22 8.45
CA VAL A 34 -6.37 2.62 8.83
C VAL A 34 -5.05 3.31 8.55
N LEU A 35 -5.10 4.38 7.75
CA LEU A 35 -3.93 5.23 7.55
C LEU A 35 -3.52 5.87 8.89
N PRO A 36 -2.21 6.00 9.17
CA PRO A 36 -1.74 6.81 10.30
C PRO A 36 -2.27 8.24 10.23
N SER A 37 -2.21 8.99 11.34
CA SER A 37 -2.57 10.41 11.33
C SER A 37 -1.72 11.20 10.32
N LEU A 38 -2.26 12.31 9.79
CA LEU A 38 -1.55 13.13 8.81
C LEU A 38 -0.18 13.61 9.32
N GLU A 39 -0.09 14.03 10.57
CA GLU A 39 1.17 14.44 11.19
C GLU A 39 2.19 13.30 11.28
N HIS A 40 1.75 12.08 11.61
CA HIS A 40 2.64 10.91 11.59
C HIS A 40 3.11 10.59 10.17
N GLN A 41 2.23 10.69 9.17
CA GLN A 41 2.61 10.51 7.77
C GLN A 41 3.66 11.54 7.33
N LYS A 42 3.47 12.82 7.69
CA LYS A 42 4.43 13.90 7.40
C LYS A 42 5.79 13.65 8.06
N GLN A 43 5.79 13.22 9.32
CA GLN A 43 7.02 12.82 10.02
C GLN A 43 7.73 11.65 9.33
N SER A 44 6.99 10.62 8.90
CA SER A 44 7.56 9.52 8.10
C SER A 44 8.20 10.03 6.80
N ILE A 45 7.55 10.97 6.11
CA ILE A 45 8.06 11.58 4.88
C ILE A 45 9.34 12.39 5.13
N VAL A 46 9.39 13.18 6.20
CA VAL A 46 10.60 13.92 6.62
C VAL A 46 11.73 12.95 6.96
N GLY A 47 11.42 11.85 7.65
CA GLY A 47 12.38 10.80 8.02
C GLY A 47 12.81 9.89 6.86
N GLY A 48 12.24 10.06 5.66
CA GLY A 48 12.51 9.20 4.50
C GLY A 48 11.86 7.82 4.55
N GLU A 49 10.99 7.56 5.53
CA GLU A 49 10.22 6.33 5.69
C GLU A 49 8.98 6.30 4.78
N ILE A 50 9.23 6.20 3.46
CA ILE A 50 8.16 6.17 2.47
C ILE A 50 7.63 4.74 2.30
N LYS A 51 6.64 4.37 3.12
CA LYS A 51 5.97 3.06 3.10
C LYS A 51 4.71 3.11 2.23
N LEU A 52 4.58 2.15 1.31
CA LEU A 52 3.38 1.97 0.50
C LEU A 52 2.17 1.68 1.41
N HIS A 53 0.98 2.06 0.98
CA HIS A 53 -0.32 1.92 1.65
C HIS A 53 -0.49 2.64 2.99
N ALA A 54 0.56 3.28 3.50
CA ALA A 54 0.58 3.99 4.77
C ALA A 54 0.62 5.53 4.63
N LEU A 55 0.77 6.05 3.41
CA LEU A 55 0.92 7.47 3.14
C LEU A 55 -0.10 7.93 2.09
N ASN A 56 -0.62 9.14 2.25
CA ASN A 56 -1.53 9.76 1.31
C ASN A 56 -0.91 10.97 0.60
N SER A 57 -1.56 11.41 -0.47
CA SER A 57 -1.01 12.50 -1.30
C SER A 57 -0.91 13.82 -0.55
N LYS A 58 -1.88 14.12 0.32
CA LYS A 58 -1.89 15.32 1.17
C LYS A 58 -0.64 15.41 2.05
N ALA A 59 -0.18 14.30 2.62
CA ALA A 59 1.03 14.28 3.42
C ALA A 59 2.26 14.72 2.61
N PHE A 60 2.38 14.28 1.34
CA PHE A 60 3.47 14.71 0.45
C PHE A 60 3.35 16.17 0.07
N LEU A 61 2.15 16.62 -0.31
CA LEU A 61 1.91 18.02 -0.69
C LEU A 61 2.22 18.99 0.46
N GLU A 62 1.89 18.63 1.70
CA GLU A 62 2.20 19.45 2.88
C GLU A 62 3.65 19.36 3.33
N THR A 63 4.36 18.25 3.05
CA THR A 63 5.75 18.05 3.51
C THR A 63 6.78 18.52 2.49
N TRP A 64 6.57 18.20 1.22
CA TRP A 64 7.49 18.48 0.12
C TRP A 64 7.07 19.66 -0.74
N GLY A 65 5.82 20.12 -0.62
CA GLY A 65 5.26 21.17 -1.46
C GLY A 65 4.70 20.64 -2.78
N GLN A 66 4.51 21.56 -3.73
CA GLN A 66 3.97 21.26 -5.04
C GLN A 66 4.94 20.38 -5.85
N PRO A 67 4.44 19.32 -6.53
CA PRO A 67 5.27 18.55 -7.43
C PRO A 67 5.63 19.36 -8.67
N THR A 68 6.66 18.92 -9.39
CA THR A 68 6.98 19.43 -10.73
C THR A 68 5.81 19.22 -11.69
N TYR A 69 5.10 18.10 -11.55
CA TYR A 69 3.88 17.82 -12.29
C TYR A 69 2.93 16.93 -11.49
N ALA A 70 1.64 17.18 -11.60
CA ALA A 70 0.58 16.31 -11.10
C ALA A 70 -0.28 15.83 -12.28
N TYR A 71 -0.61 14.55 -12.31
CA TYR A 71 -1.36 13.93 -13.40
C TYR A 71 -2.44 13.00 -12.84
N SER A 72 -3.68 13.17 -13.28
CA SER A 72 -4.79 12.30 -12.88
C SER A 72 -5.34 11.57 -14.09
N VAL A 73 -5.42 10.25 -14.00
CA VAL A 73 -5.80 9.39 -15.13
C VAL A 73 -6.44 8.10 -14.63
N LYS A 74 -7.44 7.61 -15.36
CA LYS A 74 -7.92 6.24 -15.20
C LYS A 74 -6.96 5.31 -15.93
N THR A 75 -6.25 4.46 -15.20
CA THR A 75 -5.22 3.61 -15.79
C THR A 75 -5.18 2.22 -15.18
N GLN A 76 -4.63 1.29 -15.95
CA GLN A 76 -4.43 -0.09 -15.54
C GLN A 76 -3.20 -0.19 -14.63
N PHE A 77 -3.34 -0.91 -13.54
CA PHE A 77 -2.25 -1.29 -12.64
C PHE A 77 -2.09 -2.81 -12.59
N PHE A 78 -0.85 -3.21 -12.35
CA PHE A 78 -0.43 -4.59 -12.11
C PHE A 78 0.03 -4.69 -10.64
N PRO A 79 -0.82 -5.17 -9.73
CA PRO A 79 -0.44 -5.42 -8.36
C PRO A 79 0.66 -6.47 -8.28
N LEU A 80 1.59 -6.26 -7.37
CA LEU A 80 2.66 -7.19 -7.05
C LEU A 80 2.47 -7.74 -5.63
N ALA A 81 3.04 -8.92 -5.37
CA ALA A 81 2.99 -9.56 -4.05
C ALA A 81 3.60 -8.72 -2.91
N ASN A 82 4.51 -7.78 -3.22
CA ASN A 82 5.11 -6.86 -2.24
C ASN A 82 4.23 -5.63 -1.93
N GLY A 83 3.02 -5.57 -2.48
CA GLY A 83 2.08 -4.46 -2.34
C GLY A 83 2.32 -3.31 -3.30
N ASN A 84 3.34 -3.31 -4.15
CA ASN A 84 3.52 -2.27 -5.17
C ASN A 84 2.56 -2.49 -6.34
N TYR A 85 2.07 -1.40 -6.93
CA TYR A 85 1.17 -1.42 -8.08
C TYR A 85 1.90 -0.78 -9.25
N ILE A 86 2.34 -1.57 -10.23
CA ILE A 86 3.03 -1.01 -11.40
C ILE A 86 1.97 -0.46 -12.37
N PRO A 87 1.99 0.83 -12.72
CA PRO A 87 1.07 1.38 -13.70
C PRO A 87 1.46 0.97 -15.13
N ARG A 88 0.48 0.83 -16.02
CA ARG A 88 0.68 0.29 -17.37
C ARG A 88 1.73 1.01 -18.21
N PHE A 89 1.83 2.33 -18.11
CA PHE A 89 2.80 3.13 -18.86
C PHE A 89 4.27 2.88 -18.42
N ARG A 90 4.48 2.15 -17.33
CA ARG A 90 5.83 1.75 -16.86
C ARG A 90 6.22 0.35 -17.28
N VAL A 91 5.30 -0.41 -17.87
CA VAL A 91 5.55 -1.78 -18.32
C VAL A 91 5.93 -1.77 -19.80
N PRO A 92 7.10 -2.32 -20.18
CA PRO A 92 7.46 -2.49 -21.58
C PRO A 92 6.40 -3.30 -22.34
N THR A 93 6.13 -2.92 -23.59
CA THR A 93 5.13 -3.64 -24.40
C THR A 93 5.63 -5.04 -24.75
N GLY A 94 4.78 -6.05 -24.52
CA GLY A 94 5.08 -7.45 -24.87
C GLY A 94 5.69 -8.27 -23.73
N GLU A 95 5.99 -7.64 -22.59
CA GLU A 95 6.56 -8.33 -21.42
C GLU A 95 5.64 -8.18 -20.19
N PRO A 96 5.39 -9.27 -19.44
CA PRO A 96 4.70 -9.16 -18.16
C PRO A 96 5.59 -8.44 -17.14
N PRO A 97 5.01 -7.62 -16.23
CA PRO A 97 5.78 -7.03 -15.14
C PRO A 97 6.38 -8.13 -14.25
N SER A 98 7.62 -7.93 -13.80
CA SER A 98 8.27 -8.88 -12.89
C SER A 98 7.51 -8.98 -11.55
N GLY A 99 7.23 -10.19 -11.10
CA GLY A 99 6.50 -10.45 -9.85
C GLY A 99 4.98 -10.25 -9.94
N TRP A 100 4.43 -10.05 -11.14
CA TRP A 100 3.00 -9.96 -11.40
C TRP A 100 2.32 -11.33 -11.35
N ASP A 101 1.17 -11.41 -10.70
CA ASP A 101 0.42 -12.66 -10.45
C ASP A 101 -0.76 -12.88 -11.41
N SER A 102 -0.80 -12.17 -12.54
CA SER A 102 -1.89 -12.09 -13.53
C SER A 102 -3.09 -11.20 -13.16
N THR A 103 -3.15 -10.63 -11.95
CA THR A 103 -4.23 -9.72 -11.55
C THR A 103 -4.06 -8.33 -12.14
N THR A 104 -5.13 -7.74 -12.67
CA THR A 104 -5.13 -6.36 -13.14
C THR A 104 -6.24 -5.59 -12.46
N VAL A 105 -5.97 -4.34 -12.10
CA VAL A 105 -7.01 -3.39 -11.65
C VAL A 105 -7.02 -2.15 -12.54
N LEU A 106 -8.20 -1.60 -12.78
CA LEU A 106 -8.39 -0.37 -13.56
C LEU A 106 -8.97 0.69 -12.63
N GLU A 107 -8.14 1.67 -12.27
CA GLU A 107 -8.46 2.60 -11.19
C GLU A 107 -8.21 4.06 -11.62
N ASP A 108 -8.92 4.98 -10.98
CA ASP A 108 -8.60 6.41 -11.04
C ASP A 108 -7.39 6.68 -10.15
N ALA A 109 -6.31 7.15 -10.77
CA ALA A 109 -5.06 7.39 -10.09
C ALA A 109 -4.57 8.82 -10.24
N MET A 110 -3.90 9.29 -9.19
CA MET A 110 -3.14 10.53 -9.20
C MET A 110 -1.65 10.21 -9.11
N PHE A 111 -0.86 10.82 -10.00
CA PHE A 111 0.59 10.77 -9.97
C PHE A 111 1.15 12.13 -9.58
N LEU A 112 2.13 12.14 -8.67
CA LEU A 112 2.91 13.31 -8.29
C LEU A 112 4.37 13.05 -8.70
N ALA A 113 4.92 13.90 -9.56
CA ALA A 113 6.29 13.80 -10.04
C ALA A 113 7.13 14.96 -9.46
N TYR A 114 8.09 14.62 -8.61
CA TYR A 114 9.05 15.56 -8.00
C TYR A 114 10.42 15.40 -8.67
N ALA A 115 10.66 16.18 -9.73
CA ALA A 115 11.89 16.07 -10.53
C ALA A 115 13.15 16.47 -9.74
N ASP A 116 13.00 17.45 -8.86
CA ASP A 116 14.04 17.90 -7.92
C ASP A 116 14.42 16.84 -6.88
N ARG A 117 13.49 15.93 -6.55
CA ARG A 117 13.69 14.84 -5.58
C ARG A 117 13.94 13.49 -6.24
N GLY A 118 13.77 13.38 -7.55
CA GLY A 118 13.85 12.13 -8.29
C GLY A 118 12.82 11.10 -7.84
N GLU A 119 11.58 11.54 -7.55
CA GLU A 119 10.50 10.69 -7.06
C GLU A 119 9.28 10.78 -7.97
N LEU A 120 8.79 9.62 -8.41
CA LEU A 120 7.47 9.47 -9.02
C LEU A 120 6.59 8.67 -8.07
N LEU A 121 5.49 9.28 -7.62
CA LEU A 121 4.54 8.70 -6.66
C LEU A 121 3.20 8.48 -7.36
N GLY A 122 2.58 7.32 -7.14
CA GLY A 122 1.24 6.99 -7.66
C GLY A 122 0.28 6.63 -6.53
N PHE A 123 -0.92 7.21 -6.59
CA PHE A 123 -1.95 7.08 -5.58
C PHE A 123 -3.25 6.56 -6.18
N ILE A 124 -3.88 5.60 -5.50
CA ILE A 124 -5.25 5.11 -5.75
C ILE A 124 -6.02 5.33 -4.45
N ASP A 125 -7.23 5.89 -4.52
CA ASP A 125 -8.04 6.24 -3.34
C ASP A 125 -7.25 6.99 -2.25
N ASN A 126 -6.39 7.90 -2.70
CA ASN A 126 -5.51 8.70 -1.85
C ASN A 126 -4.52 7.86 -1.02
N ARG A 127 -4.19 6.63 -1.43
CA ARG A 127 -3.16 5.78 -0.80
C ARG A 127 -1.98 5.60 -1.75
N LEU A 128 -0.77 5.75 -1.24
CA LEU A 128 0.45 5.54 -2.02
C LEU A 128 0.57 4.06 -2.37
N VAL A 129 0.33 3.71 -3.63
CA VAL A 129 0.43 2.32 -4.13
C VAL A 129 1.66 2.10 -5.00
N TYR A 130 2.26 3.19 -5.47
CA TYR A 130 3.39 3.16 -6.40
C TYR A 130 4.44 4.22 -6.04
N ARG A 131 5.70 3.82 -6.11
CA ARG A 131 6.85 4.71 -5.98
C ARG A 131 7.98 4.23 -6.88
N GLU A 132 8.59 5.14 -7.61
CA GLU A 132 9.82 4.88 -8.37
C GLU A 132 10.80 6.04 -8.21
N ARG A 133 12.08 5.68 -8.01
CA ARG A 133 13.19 6.63 -8.03
C ARG A 133 13.68 6.80 -9.46
N LEU A 134 13.69 8.03 -9.94
CA LEU A 134 14.00 8.37 -11.32
C LEU A 134 14.91 9.60 -11.38
N SER A 135 15.71 9.72 -12.42
CA SER A 135 16.41 10.97 -12.71
C SER A 135 15.41 12.07 -13.13
N ALA A 136 15.81 13.33 -13.00
CA ALA A 136 14.99 14.45 -13.46
C ALA A 136 14.65 14.35 -14.96
N GLU A 137 15.59 13.85 -15.77
CA GLU A 137 15.40 13.61 -17.20
C GLU A 137 14.32 12.54 -17.45
N GLN A 138 14.38 11.42 -16.72
CA GLN A 138 13.38 10.36 -16.83
C GLN A 138 11.98 10.85 -16.42
N ILE A 139 11.89 11.64 -15.34
CA ILE A 139 10.64 12.27 -14.93
C ILE A 139 10.09 13.18 -16.04
N MET A 140 10.95 13.98 -16.68
CA MET A 140 10.51 14.87 -17.75
C MET A 140 10.09 14.15 -19.03
N ALA A 141 10.72 13.02 -19.35
CA ALA A 141 10.27 12.15 -20.42
C ALA A 141 8.84 11.62 -20.17
N ILE A 142 8.55 11.17 -18.94
CA ILE A 142 7.21 10.70 -18.54
C ILE A 142 6.18 11.83 -18.64
N VAL A 143 6.49 13.01 -18.10
CA VAL A 143 5.58 14.17 -18.17
C VAL A 143 5.29 14.58 -19.62
N LYS A 144 6.30 14.53 -20.51
CA LYS A 144 6.11 14.79 -21.93
C LYS A 144 5.17 13.77 -22.58
N GLN A 145 5.33 12.49 -22.22
CA GLN A 145 4.43 11.43 -22.68
C GLN A 145 2.98 11.69 -22.23
N TRP A 146 2.75 11.96 -20.94
CA TRP A 146 1.39 12.25 -20.44
C TRP A 146 0.75 13.45 -21.14
N LYS A 147 1.50 14.54 -21.36
CA LYS A 147 1.01 15.68 -22.14
C LYS A 147 0.61 15.29 -23.56
N SER A 148 1.39 14.42 -24.20
CA SER A 148 1.07 13.90 -25.54
C SER A 148 -0.19 13.03 -25.54
N GLU A 149 -0.36 12.18 -24.53
CA GLU A 149 -1.56 11.34 -24.34
C GLU A 149 -2.80 12.21 -24.11
N ASP A 150 -2.72 13.23 -23.25
CA ASP A 150 -3.82 14.17 -22.98
C ASP A 150 -4.27 14.94 -24.22
N MET A 151 -3.31 15.34 -25.07
CA MET A 151 -3.60 16.00 -26.34
C MET A 151 -4.22 15.04 -27.36
N SER A 152 -3.84 13.76 -27.32
CA SER A 152 -4.33 12.73 -28.25
C SER A 152 -5.69 12.17 -27.84
N ARG A 153 -6.09 12.35 -26.57
CA ARG A 153 -7.40 11.94 -26.04
C ARG A 153 -8.52 12.72 -26.74
N THR A 154 -9.17 12.07 -27.70
CA THR A 154 -10.28 12.65 -28.46
C THR A 154 -11.54 12.78 -27.58
N GLY A 155 -12.44 13.70 -27.91
CA GLY A 155 -13.56 14.12 -27.05
C GLY A 155 -14.50 13.01 -26.56
N LEU A 156 -14.58 11.88 -27.28
CA LEU A 156 -15.37 10.70 -26.88
C LEU A 156 -14.85 10.06 -25.57
N GLU A 157 -13.53 10.02 -25.38
CA GLU A 157 -12.91 9.46 -24.17
C GLU A 157 -12.98 10.42 -22.98
N LYS A 158 -13.09 11.74 -23.24
CA LYS A 158 -13.30 12.76 -22.20
C LYS A 158 -14.73 12.72 -21.64
N SER A 159 -15.72 12.40 -22.47
CA SER A 159 -17.13 12.30 -22.06
C SER A 159 -17.44 11.10 -21.17
N LEU A 160 -16.64 10.02 -21.22
CA LEU A 160 -16.89 8.78 -20.46
C LEU A 160 -16.32 8.80 -19.02
N LEU A 161 -15.56 9.85 -18.66
CA LEU A 161 -14.94 10.02 -17.34
C LEU A 161 -15.59 11.13 -16.51
N THR A 162 -16.70 11.70 -17.00
CA THR A 162 -17.52 12.65 -16.24
C THR A 162 -18.75 11.90 -15.77
N PRO A 163 -18.99 11.71 -14.46
CA PRO A 163 -20.31 11.27 -13.99
C PRO A 163 -21.32 12.33 -14.41
N GLN A 164 -22.43 11.92 -15.03
CA GLN A 164 -23.61 12.79 -15.14
C GLN A 164 -24.25 13.00 -13.78
#